data_AF-A0A8J3MZ14-F1
#
_entry.id   AF-A0A8J3MZ14-F1
#
_cell.length_a   1.000
_cell.length_b   1.000
_cell.length_c   1.000
_cell.angle_alpha   90.00
_cell.angle_beta   90.00
_cell.angle_gamma   90.00
#
_symmetry.space_group_name_H-M   'P 1'
#
loop_
_entity.id
_entity.type
_entity.pdbx_description
1 polymer ?
#
loop_
_entity_poly.entity_id
_entity_poly.type
_entity_poly.pdbx_seq_one_letter_code
_entity_poly.pdbx_strand_id
1 'polypeptide(L)' 'MSGLGGIGKTQIAIAYAYLHRQDYHVILWVPADSLELLVSSYIHIAKPLKLPQKDEQDQEIIV' A
#
# COMPACT_ATOMS: atom_id res chain seq x y z
N MET A 1 -11.35 -0.80 -9.04
CA MET A 1 -11.23 -1.03 -10.49
C MET A 1 -11.37 -2.52 -10.78
N SER A 2 -12.51 -2.97 -11.29
CA SER A 2 -12.70 -4.33 -11.78
C SER A 2 -12.37 -4.39 -13.28
N GLY A 3 -11.73 -5.46 -13.73
CA GLY A 3 -11.38 -5.65 -15.15
C GLY A 3 -10.60 -6.94 -15.37
N LEU A 4 -10.63 -7.48 -16.58
CA LEU A 4 -9.96 -8.75 -16.91
C LEU A 4 -8.47 -8.75 -16.52
N GLY A 5 -7.94 -9.93 -16.18
CA GLY A 5 -6.51 -10.13 -15.98
C GLY A 5 -5.72 -9.68 -17.22
N GLY A 6 -4.54 -9.09 -17.01
CA GLY A 6 -3.64 -8.70 -18.11
C GLY A 6 -4.01 -7.42 -18.88
N ILE A 7 -5.13 -6.75 -18.59
CA ILE A 7 -5.54 -5.51 -19.31
C ILE A 7 -4.69 -4.26 -18.98
N GLY A 8 -3.61 -4.40 -18.19
CA GLY A 8 -2.70 -3.29 -17.91
C GLY A 8 -3.03 -2.44 -16.66
N LYS A 9 -3.92 -2.90 -15.77
CA LYS A 9 -4.33 -2.15 -14.55
C LYS A 9 -3.13 -1.76 -13.67
N THR A 10 -2.18 -2.67 -13.51
CA THR A 10 -0.96 -2.41 -12.73
C THR A 10 -0.08 -1.40 -13.45
N GLN A 11 0.08 -1.54 -14.78
CA GLN A 11 0.90 -0.65 -15.60
C GLN A 11 0.38 0.79 -15.58
N ILE A 12 -0.95 1.00 -15.69
CA ILE A 12 -1.51 2.35 -15.66
C ILE A 12 -1.39 3.00 -14.28
N ALA A 13 -1.54 2.25 -13.19
CA ALA A 13 -1.32 2.76 -11.83
C ALA A 13 0.14 3.20 -11.61
N ILE A 14 1.11 2.40 -12.09
CA ILE A 14 2.54 2.74 -12.04
C ILE A 14 2.82 4.01 -12.87
N ALA A 15 2.30 4.08 -14.10
CA ALA A 15 2.50 5.23 -14.96
C ALA A 15 1.94 6.52 -14.33
N TYR A 16 0.73 6.47 -13.77
CA TYR A 16 0.13 7.60 -13.06
C TYR A 16 0.98 8.05 -11.87
N ALA A 17 1.37 7.12 -11.00
CA ALA A 17 2.21 7.41 -9.84
C ALA A 17 3.54 8.05 -10.24
N TYR A 18 4.15 7.60 -11.35
CA TYR A 18 5.38 8.18 -11.87
C TYR A 18 5.17 9.60 -12.43
N LEU A 19 4.12 9.81 -13.24
CA LEU A 19 3.82 11.09 -13.88
C LEU A 19 3.47 12.18 -12.86
N HIS A 20 2.73 11.81 -11.82
CA HIS A 20 2.26 12.73 -10.77
C HIS A 20 3.10 12.67 -9.49
N ARG A 21 4.31 12.09 -9.54
CA ARG A 21 5.11 11.87 -8.33
C ARG A 21 5.45 13.14 -7.54
N GLN A 22 5.45 14.30 -8.19
CA GLN A 22 5.73 15.59 -7.55
C GLN A 22 4.51 16.16 -6.81
N ASP A 23 3.31 15.65 -7.10
CA ASP A 23 2.05 16.08 -6.47
C ASP A 23 1.85 15.42 -5.10
N TYR A 24 2.65 14.41 -4.77
CA TYR A 24 2.54 13.62 -3.54
C TYR A 24 3.83 13.63 -2.74
N HIS A 25 3.72 13.71 -1.41
CA HIS A 25 4.86 13.65 -0.51
C HIS A 25 5.45 12.23 -0.42
N VAL A 26 4.58 11.22 -0.51
CA VAL A 26 4.96 9.80 -0.42
C VAL A 26 4.01 8.99 -1.30
N ILE A 27 4.55 7.98 -1.99
CA ILE A 27 3.79 6.98 -2.75
C ILE A 27 4.05 5.62 -2.11
N LEU A 28 3.00 4.90 -1.75
CA LEU A 28 3.07 3.64 -1.00
C LEU A 28 2.42 2.52 -1.81
N TRP A 29 3.15 1.43 -2.02
CA TRP A 29 2.65 0.23 -2.69
C TRP A 29 2.30 -0.83 -1.65
N VAL A 30 1.04 -1.27 -1.65
CA VAL A 30 0.53 -2.24 -0.68
C VAL A 30 0.02 -3.47 -1.41
N PRO A 31 0.64 -4.66 -1.24
CA PRO A 31 0.09 -5.91 -1.74
C PRO A 31 -1.20 -6.26 -0.97
N ALA A 32 -2.19 -6.77 -1.71
CA ALA A 32 -3.54 -7.02 -1.19
C ALA A 32 -4.05 -8.41 -1.60
N ASP A 33 -3.15 -9.35 -1.87
CA ASP A 33 -3.47 -10.72 -2.28
C ASP A 33 -4.16 -11.52 -1.17
N SER A 34 -3.93 -11.17 0.09
CA SER A 34 -4.64 -11.68 1.27
C SER A 34 -4.79 -10.59 2.35
N LEU A 35 -5.69 -10.80 3.31
CA LEU A 35 -5.89 -9.86 4.42
C LEU A 35 -4.65 -9.78 5.30
N GLU A 36 -4.00 -10.90 5.56
CA GLU A 36 -2.77 -10.99 6.38
C GLU A 36 -1.62 -10.21 5.71
N LEU A 37 -1.48 -10.34 4.40
CA LEU A 37 -0.48 -9.62 3.62
C LEU A 37 -0.79 -8.11 3.59
N LEU A 38 -2.06 -7.75 3.50
CA LEU A 38 -2.50 -6.36 3.53
C LEU A 38 -2.19 -5.70 4.89
N VAL A 39 -2.60 -6.34 5.99
CA VAL A 39 -2.39 -5.85 7.37
C VAL A 39 -0.90 -5.72 7.66
N SER A 40 -0.12 -6.76 7.38
CA SER A 40 1.34 -6.70 7.58
C SER A 40 1.97 -5.58 6.76
N SER A 41 1.53 -5.34 5.52
CA SER A 41 2.06 -4.26 4.67
C SER A 41 1.79 -2.86 5.24
N TYR A 42 0.62 -2.63 5.86
CA TYR A 42 0.35 -1.38 6.55
C TYR A 42 1.27 -1.16 7.77
N ILE A 43 1.54 -2.20 8.54
CA ILE A 43 2.48 -2.14 9.66
C ILE A 43 3.88 -1.76 9.16
N HIS A 44 4.33 -2.35 8.05
CA HIS A 44 5.63 -2.03 7.46
C HIS A 44 5.75 -0.56 7.02
N ILE A 45 4.64 0.06 6.60
CA ILE A 45 4.58 1.48 6.19
C ILE A 45 4.72 2.43 7.39
N ALA A 46 4.33 2.03 8.60
CA ALA A 46 4.43 2.88 9.77
C ALA A 46 5.87 3.33 10.08
N LYS A 47 6.86 2.47 9.77
CA LYS A 47 8.29 2.74 9.98
C LYS A 47 8.84 3.89 9.12
N PRO A 48 8.76 3.85 7.77
CA PRO A 48 9.23 4.95 6.93
C PRO A 48 8.44 6.25 7.16
N LEU A 49 7.16 6.17 7.53
CA LEU A 49 6.36 7.34 7.89
C LEU A 49 6.66 7.88 9.30
N LYS A 50 7.49 7.18 10.09
CA LYS A 50 7.82 7.52 11.48
C LYS A 50 6.58 7.73 12.36
N LEU A 51 5.56 6.90 12.17
CA LEU A 51 4.35 6.98 12.98
C LEU A 51 4.66 6.64 14.45
N PRO A 52 3.96 7.26 15.42
CA PRO A 52 4.20 7.00 16.85
C PRO A 52 4.07 5.52 17.23
N GLN A 53 3.13 4.81 16.60
CA GLN A 53 2.77 3.40 16.87
C GLN A 53 3.62 2.39 16.09
N LYS A 54 4.65 2.81 15.35
CA LYS A 54 5.42 1.95 14.42
C LYS A 54 6.12 0.75 15.08
N ASP A 55 6.30 0.78 16.39
CA ASP A 55 6.98 -0.23 17.21
C ASP A 55 5.99 -1.03 18.10
N GLU A 56 4.70 -0.71 18.03
CA GLU A 56 3.65 -1.47 18.72
C GLU A 56 3.45 -2.84 18.04
N GLN A 57 3.35 -3.89 18.85
CA GLN A 57 3.18 -5.28 18.37
C GLN A 57 1.72 -5.71 18.29
N ASP A 58 0.78 -4.86 18.72
CA ASP A 58 -0.63 -5.24 18.78
C ASP A 58 -1.26 -5.27 17.38
N GLN A 59 -1.65 -6.48 16.98
CA GLN A 59 -2.38 -6.76 15.76
C GLN A 59 -3.80 -7.18 16.13
N GLU A 60 -4.55 -6.30 16.79
CA GLU A 60 -5.99 -6.53 16.94
C GLU A 60 -6.66 -6.40 15.56
N ILE A 61 -6.75 -7.53 14.87
CA ILE A 61 -7.57 -7.64 13.66
C ILE A 61 -9.02 -7.67 14.13
N ILE A 62 -9.68 -6.52 14.14
CA ILE A 62 -11.13 -6.44 14.32
C ILE A 62 -11.76 -6.95 13.01
N VAL A 63 -12.27 -8.19 13.04
CA VAL A 63 -13.05 -8.82 11.94
C VAL A 63 -14.53 -8.60 12.17
#